data_AF-A0A6A0H3M2-F1
#
_entry.id   AF-A0A6A0H3M2-F1
#
_cell.length_a   1.000
_cell.length_b   1.000
_cell.length_c   1.000
_cell.angle_alpha   90.00
_cell.angle_beta   90.00
_cell.angle_gamma   90.00
#
_symmetry.space_group_name_H-M   'P 1'
#
loop_
_entity.id
_entity.type
_entity.pdbx_description
1 polymer ?
#
loop_
_entity_poly.entity_id
_entity_poly.type
_entity_poly.pdbx_seq_one_letter_code
_entity_poly.pdbx_strand_id
1 'polypeptide(L)'
;MRELYNALPDDRPITTLCVVEDLNKCPANFTAVSRTHDQDIDADLYKDGFFKRVTRYICHSKVAGYLGYVVEEIQVVHDKESCPSGYTPISTTMDTREMNGLCLCYKRTTATSPGSPPGSSAASLPY
;
A
#
# COMPACT_ATOMS: atom_id res chain seq x y z
N MET A 1 15.03 27.31 4.78
CA MET A 1 13.87 27.22 3.86
C MET A 1 13.56 25.76 3.51
N ARG A 2 14.42 25.01 2.80
CA ARG A 2 14.17 23.56 2.51
C ARG A 2 14.03 22.68 3.75
N GLU A 3 14.88 22.90 4.76
CA GLU A 3 14.82 22.19 6.05
C GLU A 3 13.47 22.33 6.77
N LEU A 4 12.81 23.48 6.63
CA LEU A 4 11.49 23.73 7.23
C LEU A 4 10.37 23.02 6.46
N TYR A 5 10.49 22.91 5.13
CA TYR A 5 9.53 22.16 4.31
C TYR A 5 9.63 20.65 4.56
N ASN A 6 10.82 20.12 4.83
CA ASN A 6 11.00 18.72 5.20
C ASN A 6 10.51 18.39 6.62
N ALA A 7 10.36 19.41 7.48
CA ALA A 7 9.84 19.27 8.83
C ALA A 7 8.29 19.29 8.87
N LEU A 8 7.63 19.66 7.77
CA LEU A 8 6.19 19.59 7.66
C LEU A 8 5.75 18.16 7.35
N PRO A 9 4.57 17.73 7.86
CA PRO A 9 3.99 16.45 7.48
C PRO A 9 3.86 16.35 5.96
N ASP A 10 4.23 15.20 5.41
CA ASP A 10 4.00 14.93 4.00
C ASP A 10 2.51 14.67 3.76
N ASP A 11 1.77 15.69 3.34
CA ASP A 11 0.32 15.60 3.09
C ASP A 11 -0.03 15.01 1.72
N ARG A 12 0.95 14.51 0.95
CA ARG A 12 0.67 13.86 -0.33
C ARG A 12 -0.15 12.57 -0.13
N PRO A 13 -1.08 12.27 -1.04
CA PRO A 13 -1.85 11.04 -0.98
C PRO A 13 -0.96 9.81 -1.21
N ILE A 14 -1.37 8.67 -0.64
CA ILE A 14 -0.76 7.39 -0.96
C ILE A 14 -1.09 7.05 -2.42
N THR A 15 -0.09 6.72 -3.20
CA THR A 15 -0.22 6.41 -4.63
C THR A 15 -0.16 4.91 -4.91
N THR A 16 0.52 4.15 -4.05
CA THR A 16 0.60 2.68 -4.16
C THR A 16 1.00 2.03 -2.84
N LEU A 17 0.71 0.74 -2.74
CA LEU A 17 1.02 -0.13 -1.61
C LEU A 17 1.79 -1.37 -2.07
N CYS A 18 2.58 -1.95 -1.18
CA CYS A 18 3.10 -3.31 -1.31
C CYS A 18 3.32 -3.92 0.08
N VAL A 19 3.71 -5.19 0.10
CA VAL A 19 4.10 -5.90 1.33
C VAL A 19 5.52 -6.41 1.15
N VAL A 20 6.33 -6.37 2.21
CA VAL A 20 7.68 -6.98 2.23
C VAL A 20 7.81 -7.96 3.38
N GLU A 21 8.70 -8.93 3.23
CA GLU A 21 9.11 -9.81 4.32
C GLU A 21 10.17 -9.14 5.20
N ASP A 22 11.22 -8.59 4.59
CA ASP A 22 12.33 -7.93 5.29
C ASP A 22 12.20 -6.39 5.23
N LEU A 23 12.14 -5.73 6.39
CA LEU A 23 12.12 -4.27 6.49
C LEU A 23 13.31 -3.60 5.79
N ASN A 24 14.48 -4.27 5.76
CA ASN A 24 15.68 -3.76 5.08
C ASN A 24 15.57 -3.86 3.55
N LYS A 25 14.56 -4.56 3.04
CA LYS A 25 14.25 -4.70 1.60
C LYS A 25 13.05 -3.84 1.19
N CYS A 26 12.61 -2.90 2.04
CA CYS A 26 11.64 -1.89 1.66
C CYS A 26 12.10 -1.19 0.35
N PRO A 27 11.27 -1.14 -0.71
CA PRO A 27 11.67 -0.58 -1.98
C PRO A 27 12.01 0.91 -1.89
N ALA A 28 12.86 1.39 -2.79
CA ALA A 28 13.14 2.82 -2.90
C ALA A 28 11.84 3.62 -3.10
N ASN A 29 11.74 4.77 -2.42
CA ASN A 29 10.56 5.64 -2.39
C ASN A 29 9.32 5.06 -1.68
N PHE A 30 9.47 3.98 -0.92
CA PHE A 30 8.44 3.47 -0.02
C PHE A 30 8.80 3.75 1.43
N THR A 31 7.78 3.89 2.26
CA THR A 31 7.89 3.93 3.71
C THR A 31 7.23 2.68 4.28
N ALA A 32 8.01 1.87 5.00
CA ALA A 32 7.50 0.70 5.70
C ALA A 32 6.76 1.11 6.97
N VAL A 33 5.59 0.53 7.20
CA VAL A 33 4.89 0.61 8.48
C VAL A 33 5.48 -0.48 9.37
N SER A 34 6.58 -0.16 10.05
CA SER A 34 7.31 -1.11 10.90
C SER A 34 6.80 -1.14 12.35
N ARG A 35 6.11 -0.08 12.78
CA ARG A 35 5.58 0.05 14.15
C ARG A 35 4.18 0.63 14.17
N THR A 36 3.40 0.24 15.17
CA THR A 36 2.06 0.81 15.38
C THR A 36 2.16 2.23 15.93
N HIS A 37 1.24 3.09 15.53
CA HIS A 37 1.26 4.51 15.93
C HIS A 37 0.91 4.73 17.41
N ASP A 38 0.08 3.85 17.98
CA ASP A 38 -0.49 3.98 19.31
C ASP A 38 0.43 3.45 20.43
N GLN A 39 1.10 2.32 20.20
CA GLN A 39 1.88 1.61 21.21
C GLN A 39 3.37 1.47 20.86
N ASP A 40 3.78 1.91 19.67
CA ASP A 40 5.17 1.81 19.17
C ASP A 40 5.72 0.36 19.17
N ILE A 41 4.85 -0.62 18.99
CA ILE A 41 5.21 -2.05 18.91
C ILE A 41 5.37 -2.50 17.45
N ASP A 42 6.04 -3.63 17.25
CA ASP A 42 6.26 -4.24 15.93
C ASP A 42 4.92 -4.40 15.18
N ALA A 43 4.87 -3.91 13.94
CA ALA A 43 3.66 -3.92 13.11
C ALA A 43 3.62 -5.10 12.13
N ASP A 44 4.27 -6.21 12.48
CA ASP A 44 4.19 -7.45 11.71
C ASP A 44 2.74 -7.94 11.65
N LEU A 45 2.26 -8.20 10.42
CA LEU A 45 0.90 -8.66 10.15
C LEU A 45 0.79 -10.17 10.05
N TYR A 46 1.91 -10.89 10.06
CA TYR A 46 1.90 -12.34 9.95
C TYR A 46 1.93 -13.01 11.32
N LYS A 47 1.19 -14.11 11.43
CA LYS A 47 1.25 -14.94 12.63
C LYS A 47 2.35 -15.98 12.46
N ASP A 48 3.30 -15.98 13.37
CA ASP A 48 4.40 -16.94 13.37
C ASP A 48 3.93 -18.40 13.28
N GLY A 49 4.59 -19.16 12.41
CA GLY A 49 4.47 -20.61 12.34
C GLY A 49 5.46 -21.30 13.29
N PHE A 50 5.18 -22.57 13.62
CA PHE A 50 5.99 -23.35 14.58
C PHE A 50 7.44 -23.65 14.13
N PHE A 51 7.79 -23.45 12.85
CA PHE A 51 9.08 -23.89 12.29
C PHE A 51 9.99 -22.76 11.78
N LYS A 52 9.43 -21.63 11.33
CA LYS A 52 10.18 -20.48 10.81
C LYS A 52 9.39 -19.21 11.09
N ARG A 53 10.05 -18.21 11.67
CA ARG A 53 9.52 -16.85 11.78
C ARG A 53 9.47 -16.23 10.38
N VAL A 54 8.29 -15.77 10.00
CA VAL A 54 8.02 -15.11 8.72
C VAL A 54 7.27 -13.85 9.06
N THR A 55 7.76 -12.71 8.57
CA THR A 55 7.20 -11.40 8.84
C THR A 55 6.52 -10.82 7.60
N ARG A 56 5.54 -9.94 7.77
CA ARG A 56 4.86 -9.22 6.69
C ARG A 56 4.60 -7.78 7.11
N TYR A 57 5.24 -6.84 6.42
CA TYR A 57 5.09 -5.41 6.67
C TYR A 57 4.46 -4.70 5.47
N ILE A 58 3.43 -3.90 5.70
CA ILE A 58 2.88 -3.01 4.68
C ILE A 58 3.87 -1.88 4.42
N CYS A 59 4.10 -1.60 3.15
CA CYS A 59 4.84 -0.43 2.70
C CYS A 59 3.92 0.42 1.82
N HIS A 60 4.01 1.74 1.98
CA HIS A 60 3.26 2.68 1.15
C HIS A 60 4.21 3.65 0.46
N SER A 61 3.81 4.15 -0.70
CA SER A 61 4.49 5.24 -1.37
C SER A 61 3.52 6.37 -1.67
N LYS A 62 4.05 7.59 -1.67
CA LYS A 62 3.35 8.83 -2.08
C LYS A 62 3.89 9.40 -3.40
N VAL A 63 4.83 8.69 -4.03
CA VAL A 63 5.52 9.13 -5.25
C VAL A 63 5.72 8.03 -6.30
N ALA A 64 5.78 6.76 -5.88
CA ALA A 64 5.85 5.62 -6.78
C ALA A 64 4.45 5.21 -7.25
N GLY A 65 4.36 4.36 -8.27
CA GLY A 65 3.07 3.90 -8.82
C GLY A 65 2.67 4.64 -10.10
N TYR A 66 1.40 4.55 -10.46
CA TYR A 66 0.89 5.13 -11.71
C TYR A 66 0.65 6.62 -11.55
N LEU A 67 1.19 7.40 -12.48
CA LEU A 67 1.00 8.85 -12.49
C LEU A 67 -0.48 9.21 -12.58
N GLY A 68 -0.92 10.12 -11.72
CA GLY A 68 -2.31 10.57 -11.67
C GLY A 68 -3.27 9.60 -10.98
N TYR A 69 -2.77 8.57 -10.28
CA TYR A 69 -3.59 7.67 -9.46
C TYR A 69 -3.23 7.76 -7.99
N VAL A 70 -4.25 7.60 -7.15
CA VAL A 70 -4.12 7.53 -5.69
C VAL A 70 -4.86 6.30 -5.17
N VAL A 71 -4.42 5.80 -4.02
CA VAL A 71 -5.13 4.77 -3.28
C VAL A 71 -6.33 5.44 -2.61
N GLU A 72 -7.52 4.99 -2.98
CA GLU A 72 -8.79 5.49 -2.45
C GLU A 72 -9.22 4.69 -1.23
N GLU A 73 -9.04 3.37 -1.28
CA GLU A 73 -9.56 2.44 -0.27
C GLU A 73 -8.63 1.24 -0.11
N ILE A 74 -8.53 0.75 1.13
CA ILE A 74 -7.82 -0.49 1.49
C ILE A 74 -8.83 -1.38 2.20
N GLN A 75 -8.93 -2.63 1.77
CA GLN A 75 -9.87 -3.59 2.31
C GLN A 75 -9.16 -4.86 2.75
N VAL A 76 -9.45 -5.29 3.97
CA VAL A 76 -9.14 -6.63 4.46
C VAL A 76 -10.30 -7.53 4.09
N VAL A 77 -10.00 -8.56 3.29
CA VAL A 77 -10.94 -9.53 2.77
C VAL A 77 -10.88 -10.80 3.63
N HIS A 78 -11.90 -11.64 3.60
CA HIS A 78 -11.83 -12.93 4.28
C HIS A 78 -11.05 -13.96 3.44
N ASP A 79 -10.39 -14.94 4.06
CA ASP A 79 -9.48 -15.92 3.43
C ASP A 79 -10.09 -16.74 2.28
N LYS A 80 -11.42 -16.77 2.18
CA LYS A 80 -12.17 -17.51 1.16
C LYS A 80 -12.82 -16.61 0.11
N GLU A 81 -12.74 -15.30 0.29
CA GLU A 81 -13.37 -14.33 -0.58
C GLU A 81 -12.35 -13.77 -1.56
N SER A 82 -12.73 -13.68 -2.82
CA SER A 82 -11.94 -12.99 -3.84
C SER A 82 -11.92 -11.49 -3.59
N CYS A 83 -10.84 -10.83 -4.00
CA CYS A 83 -10.76 -9.38 -4.05
C CYS A 83 -12.00 -8.79 -4.77
N PRO A 84 -12.71 -7.81 -4.19
CA PRO A 84 -13.91 -7.25 -4.81
C PRO A 84 -13.62 -6.56 -6.15
N SER A 85 -14.66 -6.40 -6.98
CA SER A 85 -14.53 -5.74 -8.28
C SER A 85 -13.98 -4.31 -8.12
N GLY A 86 -13.00 -3.95 -8.94
CA GLY A 86 -12.32 -2.64 -8.88
C GLY A 86 -11.16 -2.58 -7.89
N TYR A 87 -10.92 -3.64 -7.11
CA TYR A 87 -9.76 -3.73 -6.23
C TYR A 87 -8.64 -4.55 -6.86
N THR A 88 -7.41 -4.23 -6.45
CA THR A 88 -6.21 -4.98 -6.79
C THR A 88 -5.72 -5.72 -5.54
N PRO A 89 -5.57 -7.06 -5.59
CA PRO A 89 -5.03 -7.81 -4.46
C PRO A 89 -3.52 -7.56 -4.32
N ILE A 90 -3.05 -7.49 -3.08
CA ILE A 90 -1.63 -7.58 -2.75
C ILE A 90 -1.41 -9.03 -2.34
N SER A 91 -1.03 -9.89 -3.29
CA SER A 91 -0.96 -11.34 -3.07
C SER A 91 0.44 -11.85 -2.72
N THR A 92 1.48 -11.13 -3.12
CA THR A 92 2.87 -11.52 -2.92
C THR A 92 3.68 -10.41 -2.28
N THR A 93 4.77 -10.81 -1.62
CA THR A 93 5.79 -9.89 -1.13
C THR A 93 6.57 -9.30 -2.31
N MET A 94 6.96 -8.03 -2.21
CA MET A 94 7.69 -7.34 -3.28
C MET A 94 9.14 -7.82 -3.37
N ASP A 95 9.75 -8.13 -2.22
CA ASP A 95 11.15 -8.49 -2.05
C ASP A 95 11.42 -9.97 -2.33
N THR A 96 10.61 -10.89 -1.78
CA THR A 96 10.81 -12.34 -1.94
C THR A 96 9.94 -12.97 -3.02
N ARG A 97 8.90 -12.27 -3.50
CA ARG A 97 7.88 -12.80 -4.44
C ARG A 97 7.13 -14.03 -3.93
N GLU A 98 7.17 -14.26 -2.62
CA GLU A 98 6.42 -15.32 -1.95
C GLU A 98 4.98 -14.87 -1.70
N MET A 99 4.07 -15.83 -1.55
CA MET A 99 2.70 -15.54 -1.13
C MET A 99 2.74 -14.85 0.23
N ASN A 100 2.12 -13.68 0.33
CA ASN A 100 2.20 -12.91 1.56
C ASN A 100 1.28 -13.45 2.66
N GLY A 101 0.26 -14.24 2.29
CA GLY A 101 -0.72 -14.81 3.21
C GLY A 101 -1.63 -13.76 3.87
N LEU A 102 -1.69 -12.56 3.30
CA LEU A 102 -2.56 -11.48 3.75
C LEU A 102 -3.74 -11.35 2.78
N CYS A 103 -4.94 -11.21 3.32
CA CYS A 103 -6.14 -10.94 2.53
C CYS A 103 -6.30 -9.44 2.29
N LEU A 104 -5.31 -8.78 1.69
CA LEU A 104 -5.29 -7.34 1.52
C LEU A 104 -5.54 -6.92 0.07
N CYS A 105 -6.50 -6.03 -0.12
CA CYS A 105 -6.88 -5.46 -1.40
C CYS A 105 -6.87 -3.93 -1.33
N TYR A 106 -6.58 -3.27 -2.46
CA TYR A 106 -6.68 -1.81 -2.53
C TYR A 106 -7.33 -1.35 -3.83
N LYS A 107 -8.10 -0.26 -3.74
CA LYS A 107 -8.73 0.40 -4.87
C LYS A 107 -7.98 1.67 -5.21
N ARG A 108 -7.84 1.94 -6.50
CA ARG A 108 -7.24 3.19 -7.00
C ARG A 108 -8.28 4.03 -7.71
N THR A 109 -8.12 5.33 -7.58
CA THR A 109 -8.89 6.32 -8.32
C THR A 109 -7.94 7.33 -8.98
N THR A 110 -8.43 8.03 -9.99
CA THR A 110 -7.67 9.12 -10.59
C THR A 110 -7.62 10.29 -9.60
N ALA A 111 -6.43 10.88 -9.46
CA ALA A 111 -6.25 12.11 -8.71
C ALA A 111 -6.95 13.24 -9.48
N THR A 112 -8.20 13.53 -9.14
CA THR A 112 -8.89 14.70 -9.64
C THR A 112 -8.31 15.94 -8.99
N SER A 113 -7.97 16.95 -9.79
CA SER A 113 -7.68 18.28 -9.27
C SER A 113 -8.92 18.80 -8.52
N PRO A 114 -8.78 19.51 -7.39
CA PRO A 114 -9.92 20.15 -6.75
C PRO A 114 -10.62 21.07 -7.76
N GLY A 115 -11.83 20.68 -8.19
CA GLY A 115 -12.62 21.39 -9.21
C GLY A 115 -13.09 20.54 -10.39
N SER A 116 -12.66 19.28 -10.53
CA SER A 116 -13.19 18.40 -11.57
C SER A 116 -14.59 17.87 -11.19
N PRO A 117 -15.61 17.98 -12.07
CA PRO A 117 -16.94 17.46 -11.78
C PRO A 117 -16.91 15.92 -11.61
N PRO A 118 -17.72 15.36 -10.70
CA PRO A 118 -17.82 13.92 -10.53
C PRO A 118 -18.43 13.33 -11.81
N GLY A 119 -17.66 12.55 -12.57
CA GLY A 119 -18.20 11.83 -13.73
C GLY A 119 -17.31 11.66 -14.96
N SER A 120 -16.08 12.17 -14.98
CA SER A 120 -15.14 11.74 -16.04
C SER A 120 -14.43 10.45 -15.61
N SER A 121 -15.14 9.32 -15.73
CA SER A 121 -14.44 8.05 -15.81
C SER A 121 -13.55 8.13 -17.04
N ALA A 122 -12.24 8.34 -16.85
CA ALA A 122 -11.29 8.19 -17.93
C ALA A 122 -11.47 6.76 -18.45
N ALA A 123 -12.02 6.67 -19.67
CA ALA A 123 -12.32 5.43 -20.34
C ALA A 123 -11.13 4.50 -20.22
N SER A 124 -11.40 3.28 -19.74
CA SER A 124 -10.51 2.14 -19.84
C SER A 124 -9.97 2.06 -21.26
N LEU A 125 -8.69 2.41 -21.45
CA LEU A 125 -8.01 2.07 -22.69
C LEU A 125 -7.49 0.63 -22.53
N PRO A 126 -7.94 -0.32 -23.38
CA PRO A 126 -7.28 -1.60 -23.49
C PRO A 126 -5.96 -1.38 -24.25
N TYR A 127 -4.86 -1.91 -23.72
CA TYR A 127 -3.94 -2.84 -24.37
C TYR A 127 -2.71 -3.06 -23.48
#